data_AF-A0A2V8DG64-F1
#
_entry.id   AF-A0A2V8DG64-F1
#
_cell.length_a   1.000
_cell.length_b   1.000
_cell.length_c   1.000
_cell.angle_alpha   90.00
_cell.angle_beta   90.00
_cell.angle_gamma   90.00
#
_symmetry.space_group_name_H-M   'P 1'
#
loop_
_entity.id
_entity.type
_entity.pdbx_description
1 polymer ?
#
loop_
_entity_poly.entity_id
_entity_poly.type
_entity_poly.pdbx_seq_one_letter_code
_entity_poly.pdbx_strand_id
1 'polypeptide(L)'
;MPRTRSGKHALLAGLAFTLFPALVSAQSAITGVVKDSSGAVLPGVTVEATSPALIEKVRTVVTDTQGRYAIVDLRPGLYKVTFTIEGFSTFVQERIELPSNFTATVRPSFASAPWRNL
;
A
#
# COMPACT_ATOMS: atom_id res chain seq x y z
N MET A 1 -56.22 -25.37 -49.11
CA MET A 1 -54.94 -25.55 -49.83
C MET A 1 -53.82 -24.85 -49.06
N PRO A 2 -52.87 -25.58 -48.45
CA PRO A 2 -51.77 -24.99 -47.70
C PRO A 2 -50.61 -24.60 -48.63
N ARG A 3 -50.04 -23.40 -48.47
CA ARG A 3 -48.77 -23.02 -49.08
C ARG A 3 -47.69 -23.01 -48.02
N THR A 4 -46.66 -23.80 -48.26
CA THR A 4 -45.49 -24.03 -47.42
C THR A 4 -44.37 -23.02 -47.77
N ARG A 5 -43.65 -22.50 -46.76
CA ARG A 5 -42.17 -22.43 -46.61
C ARG A 5 -41.66 -21.23 -45.78
N SER A 6 -40.96 -21.60 -44.71
CA SER A 6 -39.64 -21.12 -44.24
C SER A 6 -39.34 -19.61 -44.11
N GLY A 7 -38.94 -19.21 -42.89
CA GLY A 7 -38.20 -17.97 -42.65
C GLY A 7 -37.61 -17.91 -41.24
N LYS A 8 -36.31 -18.18 -41.13
CA LYS A 8 -35.50 -18.22 -39.91
C LYS A 8 -35.35 -16.80 -39.35
N HIS A 9 -36.02 -16.48 -38.25
CA HIS A 9 -35.74 -15.30 -37.43
C HIS A 9 -35.76 -15.78 -35.98
N ALA A 10 -34.69 -16.36 -35.42
CA ALA A 10 -33.39 -15.74 -35.25
C ALA A 10 -33.56 -14.25 -34.92
N LEU A 11 -33.67 -13.93 -33.63
CA LEU A 11 -32.82 -12.95 -32.95
C LEU A 11 -33.28 -12.91 -31.48
N LEU A 12 -32.62 -13.71 -30.64
CA LEU A 12 -31.67 -13.18 -29.65
C LEU A 12 -32.34 -12.32 -28.56
N ALA A 13 -33.35 -12.89 -27.90
CA ALA A 13 -33.67 -12.53 -26.53
C ALA A 13 -32.66 -13.24 -25.60
N GLY A 14 -31.51 -12.61 -25.36
CA GLY A 14 -30.49 -13.22 -24.51
C GLY A 14 -29.29 -12.32 -24.27
N LEU A 15 -29.14 -11.91 -23.01
CA LEU A 15 -27.84 -11.72 -22.37
C LEU A 15 -26.99 -10.50 -22.77
N ALA A 16 -27.54 -9.29 -22.64
CA ALA A 16 -26.72 -8.07 -22.52
C ALA A 16 -26.49 -7.72 -21.04
N PHE A 17 -25.79 -8.59 -20.31
CA PHE A 17 -25.28 -8.33 -18.95
C PHE A 17 -23.76 -8.49 -18.92
N THR A 18 -23.06 -7.99 -19.93
CA THR A 18 -21.63 -8.28 -20.08
C THR A 18 -20.77 -7.07 -19.73
N LEU A 19 -20.28 -7.13 -18.49
CA LEU A 19 -19.03 -6.57 -17.99
C LEU A 19 -18.88 -5.04 -18.09
N PHE A 20 -19.36 -4.34 -17.06
CA PHE A 20 -18.60 -3.20 -16.59
C PHE A 20 -17.23 -3.71 -16.11
N PRO A 21 -16.10 -3.25 -16.66
CA PRO A 21 -14.81 -3.51 -16.05
C PRO A 21 -14.83 -2.80 -14.69
N ALA A 22 -14.94 -3.55 -13.60
CA ALA A 22 -14.60 -3.02 -12.29
C ALA A 22 -13.12 -2.67 -12.36
N LEU A 23 -12.79 -1.38 -12.33
CA LEU A 23 -11.43 -0.92 -12.12
C LEU A 23 -11.04 -1.40 -10.71
N VAL A 24 -10.48 -2.61 -10.64
CA VAL A 24 -9.89 -3.14 -9.41
C VAL A 24 -8.60 -2.36 -9.17
N SER A 25 -8.73 -1.28 -8.41
CA SER A 25 -7.57 -0.57 -7.88
C SER A 25 -7.09 -1.36 -6.66
N ALA A 26 -6.03 -2.14 -6.82
CA ALA A 26 -5.34 -2.76 -5.69
C ALA A 26 -4.61 -1.65 -4.91
N GLN A 27 -5.35 -0.98 -4.02
CA GLN A 27 -4.86 0.09 -3.16
C GLN A 27 -4.39 -0.54 -1.85
N SER A 28 -3.23 -1.19 -1.90
CA SER A 28 -2.59 -1.63 -0.67
C SER A 28 -2.06 -0.43 0.11
N ALA A 29 -1.92 -0.57 1.42
CA ALA A 29 -1.41 0.50 2.26
C ALA A 29 -0.42 -0.02 3.29
N ILE A 30 0.60 0.77 3.61
CA ILE A 30 1.47 0.52 4.75
C ILE A 30 1.14 1.58 5.79
N THR A 31 0.63 1.15 6.94
CA THR A 31 0.21 2.05 8.01
C THR A 31 0.81 1.60 9.32
N GLY A 32 1.02 2.50 10.26
CA GLY A 32 1.49 2.08 11.57
C GLY A 32 1.59 3.23 12.55
N VAL A 33 2.15 2.90 13.71
CA VAL A 33 2.50 3.87 14.75
C VAL A 33 3.96 3.71 15.05
N VAL A 34 4.71 4.81 14.94
CA VAL A 34 6.12 4.87 15.26
C VAL A 34 6.28 5.19 16.75
N LYS A 35 7.09 4.38 17.43
CA LYS A 35 7.37 4.51 18.86
C LYS A 35 8.87 4.38 19.13
N ASP A 36 9.32 4.90 20.26
CA ASP A 36 10.67 4.65 20.77
C ASP A 36 10.75 3.35 21.61
N SER A 37 11.93 3.04 22.12
CA SER A 37 12.18 1.87 22.97
C SER A 37 11.49 1.93 24.35
N SER A 38 11.09 3.12 24.80
CA SER A 38 10.30 3.31 26.02
C SER A 38 8.79 3.14 25.80
N GLY A 39 8.36 3.06 24.53
CA GLY A 39 6.96 2.96 24.13
C GLY A 39 6.28 4.31 23.88
N ALA A 40 7.01 5.41 23.94
CA ALA A 40 6.50 6.74 23.62
C ALA A 40 6.31 6.89 22.11
N VAL A 41 5.25 7.58 21.68
CA VAL A 41 5.00 7.85 20.25
C VAL A 41 5.95 8.91 19.72
N LEU A 42 6.41 8.74 18.47
CA LEU A 42 7.35 9.67 17.84
C LEU A 42 6.68 10.41 16.66
N PRO A 43 6.35 11.69 16.83
CA PRO A 43 5.91 12.55 15.74
C PRO A 43 7.09 13.05 14.89
N GLY A 44 6.83 13.42 13.63
CA GLY A 44 7.85 14.00 12.75
C GLY A 44 8.85 13.01 12.15
N VAL A 45 8.55 11.72 12.21
CA VAL A 45 9.36 10.66 11.57
C VAL A 45 9.02 10.63 10.08
N THR A 46 10.03 10.80 9.23
CA THR A 46 9.93 10.61 7.78
C THR A 46 9.90 9.12 7.47
N VAL A 47 8.84 8.66 6.82
CA VAL A 47 8.64 7.26 6.42
C VAL A 47 8.65 7.18 4.90
N GLU A 48 9.59 6.43 4.35
CA GLU A 48 9.81 6.29 2.91
C GLU A 48 9.62 4.83 2.48
N ALA A 49 8.58 4.55 1.71
CA ALA A 49 8.36 3.26 1.09
C ALA A 49 8.92 3.25 -0.33
N THR A 50 9.93 2.42 -0.58
CA THR A 50 10.57 2.23 -1.88
C THR A 50 10.23 0.84 -2.43
N SER A 51 9.86 0.77 -3.70
CA SER A 51 9.61 -0.51 -4.37
C SER A 51 9.88 -0.44 -5.87
N PRO A 52 10.42 -1.50 -6.50
CA PRO A 52 10.43 -1.62 -7.96
C PRO A 52 9.02 -1.69 -8.57
N ALA A 53 7.99 -2.00 -7.77
CA ALA A 53 6.60 -2.03 -8.22
C ALA A 53 5.96 -0.63 -8.35
N LEU A 54 6.54 0.40 -7.70
CA LEU A 54 6.07 1.77 -7.76
C LEU A 54 6.56 2.47 -9.04
N ILE A 55 5.67 3.22 -9.70
CA ILE A 55 6.05 4.08 -10.85
C ILE A 55 7.01 5.18 -10.40
N GLU A 56 6.71 5.84 -9.28
CA GLU A 56 7.51 6.94 -8.71
C GLU A 56 8.73 6.45 -7.91
N LYS A 57 8.96 5.12 -7.85
CA LYS A 57 10.00 4.41 -7.09
C LYS A 57 9.94 4.56 -5.57
N VAL A 58 9.58 5.73 -5.04
CA VAL A 58 9.49 6.04 -3.62
C VAL A 58 8.19 6.80 -3.30
N ARG A 59 7.61 6.51 -2.15
CA ARG A 59 6.51 7.28 -1.54
C ARG A 59 6.92 7.67 -0.13
N THR A 60 6.75 8.95 0.21
CA THR A 60 7.21 9.52 1.47
C THR A 60 6.06 10.16 2.22
N VAL A 61 5.97 9.90 3.53
CA VAL A 61 5.02 10.54 4.46
C VAL A 61 5.72 10.88 5.77
N VAL A 62 5.15 11.79 6.55
CA VAL A 62 5.67 12.16 7.88
C VAL A 62 4.66 11.71 8.94
N THR A 63 5.13 11.18 10.08
CA THR A 63 4.24 10.79 11.17
C THR A 63 3.55 11.99 11.82
N ASP A 64 2.29 11.82 12.20
CA ASP A 64 1.51 12.84 12.89
C ASP A 64 1.87 12.98 14.38
N THR A 65 1.16 13.85 15.13
CA THR A 65 1.37 14.08 16.56
C THR A 65 1.15 12.85 17.45
N GLN A 66 0.48 11.82 16.92
CA GLN A 66 0.26 10.52 17.58
C GLN A 66 1.24 9.45 17.08
N GLY A 67 2.25 9.83 16.30
CA GLY A 67 3.23 8.93 15.68
C GLY A 67 2.64 8.07 14.57
N ARG A 68 1.43 8.35 14.08
CA ARG A 68 0.77 7.54 13.06
C ARG A 68 1.26 7.92 11.67
N TYR A 69 1.38 6.94 10.79
CA TYR A 69 1.64 7.14 9.38
C TYR A 69 0.76 6.23 8.53
N ALA A 70 0.47 6.67 7.31
CA ALA A 70 -0.24 5.88 6.31
C ALA A 70 0.30 6.21 4.91
N ILE A 71 0.90 5.22 4.26
CA ILE A 71 1.29 5.27 2.86
C ILE A 71 0.24 4.46 2.10
N VAL A 72 -0.63 5.15 1.38
CA VAL A 72 -1.74 4.58 0.61
C VAL A 72 -1.39 4.45 -0.87
N ASP A 73 -2.28 3.86 -1.66
CA ASP A 73 -2.15 3.68 -3.11
C ASP A 73 -0.89 2.90 -3.52
N LEU A 74 -0.47 1.97 -2.67
CA LEU A 74 0.65 1.09 -2.95
C LEU A 74 0.20 -0.09 -3.78
N ARG A 75 0.98 -0.42 -4.80
CA ARG A 75 0.78 -1.61 -5.62
C ARG A 75 1.24 -2.85 -4.86
N PRO A 76 0.61 -4.02 -5.06
CA PRO A 76 1.12 -5.26 -4.48
C PRO A 76 2.56 -5.53 -4.91
N GLY A 77 3.41 -5.94 -3.97
CA GLY A 77 4.82 -6.18 -4.25
C GLY A 77 5.70 -6.11 -3.01
N LEU A 78 7.01 -6.16 -3.24
CA LEU A 78 8.02 -6.06 -2.18
C LEU A 78 8.39 -4.59 -1.95
N TYR A 79 8.35 -4.18 -0.69
CA TYR A 79 8.70 -2.83 -0.25
C TYR A 79 9.88 -2.85 0.71
N LYS A 80 10.71 -1.82 0.59
CA LYS A 80 11.64 -1.39 1.62
C LYS A 80 11.09 -0.12 2.25
N VAL A 81 10.88 -0.12 3.55
CA VAL A 81 10.39 1.04 4.29
C VAL A 81 11.50 1.57 5.19
N THR A 82 11.90 2.82 4.96
CA THR A 82 12.90 3.53 5.73
C THR A 82 12.22 4.53 6.65
N PHE A 83 12.61 4.56 7.92
CA PHE A 83 12.13 5.49 8.92
C PHE A 83 13.31 6.36 9.39
N THR A 84 13.19 7.67 9.21
CA THR A 84 14.23 8.65 9.53
C THR A 84 13.66 9.75 10.41
N ILE A 85 14.33 10.07 11.50
CA ILE A 85 14.02 11.22 12.35
C ILE A 85 15.33 11.84 12.82
N GLU A 86 15.40 13.17 12.81
CA GLU A 86 16.61 13.87 13.22
C GLU A 86 16.98 13.53 14.67
N GLY A 87 18.28 13.30 14.91
CA GLY A 87 18.80 12.97 16.23
C GLY A 87 18.69 11.48 16.63
N PHE A 88 18.12 10.62 15.79
CA PHE A 88 18.06 9.17 16.01
C PHE A 88 18.71 8.37 14.87
N SER A 89 19.00 7.10 15.11
CA SER A 89 19.45 6.18 14.07
C SER A 89 18.32 5.85 13.10
N THR A 90 18.60 5.88 11.80
CA THR A 90 17.65 5.43 10.77
C THR A 90 17.29 3.96 10.98
N PHE A 91 16.00 3.64 10.88
CA PHE A 91 15.51 2.27 10.92
C PHE A 91 15.04 1.86 9.53
N VAL A 92 15.55 0.75 9.00
CA VAL A 92 15.19 0.25 7.67
C VAL A 92 14.54 -1.12 7.84
N GLN A 93 13.33 -1.26 7.31
CA GLN A 93 12.69 -2.56 7.20
C GLN A 93 12.62 -2.98 5.74
N GLU A 94 13.32 -4.07 5.43
CA GLU A 94 13.41 -4.61 4.08
C GLU A 94 12.40 -5.73 3.85
N ARG A 95 12.11 -5.99 2.57
CA ARG A 95 11.31 -7.13 2.09
C ARG A 95 9.93 -7.24 2.75
N ILE A 96 9.25 -6.11 2.93
CA ILE A 96 7.83 -6.10 3.32
C ILE A 96 7.03 -6.55 2.09
N GLU A 97 6.53 -7.77 2.15
CA GLU A 97 5.58 -8.28 1.16
C GLU A 97 4.21 -7.68 1.41
N LEU A 98 3.72 -6.93 0.43
CA LEU A 98 2.44 -6.26 0.50
C LEU A 98 1.46 -6.95 -0.45
N PRO A 99 0.56 -7.82 0.05
CA PRO A 99 -0.53 -8.36 -0.76
C PRO A 99 -1.53 -7.27 -1.16
N SER A 100 -2.37 -7.56 -2.16
CA SER A 100 -3.47 -6.67 -2.57
C SER A 100 -4.46 -6.44 -1.42
N ASN A 101 -4.86 -5.18 -1.22
CA ASN A 101 -5.82 -4.77 -0.18
C ASN A 101 -5.38 -5.16 1.23
N PHE A 102 -4.07 -5.15 1.49
CA PHE A 102 -3.50 -5.47 2.79
C PHE A 102 -2.93 -4.24 3.49
N THR A 103 -3.01 -4.25 4.82
CA THR A 103 -2.44 -3.22 5.69
C THR A 103 -1.36 -3.84 6.58
N ALA A 104 -0.09 -3.59 6.23
CA ALA A 104 1.04 -4.03 7.06
C ALA A 104 1.30 -3.03 8.18
N THR A 105 1.35 -3.49 9.44
CA THR A 105 1.78 -2.68 10.60
C THR A 105 3.25 -2.92 10.88
N VAL A 106 4.08 -1.88 10.73
CA VAL A 106 5.51 -1.94 11.08
C VAL A 106 5.74 -1.12 12.35
N ARG A 107 6.50 -1.71 13.28
CA ARG A 107 6.88 -1.08 14.56
C ARG A 107 8.39 -0.89 14.60
N PRO A 108 8.92 0.25 14.15
CA PRO A 108 10.34 0.57 14.36
C PRO A 108 10.58 0.84 15.86
N SER A 109 11.72 0.42 16.38
CA SER A 109 12.20 0.79 17.73
C SER A 109 13.51 1.57 17.56
N PHE A 110 13.48 2.86 17.87
CA PHE A 110 14.67 3.71 17.82
C PHE A 110 15.48 3.57 19.11
N ALA A 111 16.76 3.19 18.98
CA ALA A 111 17.74 3.35 20.05
C ALA A 111 18.53 4.65 19.82
N SER A 112 18.92 5.34 20.89
CA SER A 112 19.81 6.51 20.81
C SER A 112 21.14 6.11 20.15
N ALA A 113 21.63 6.91 19.22
CA ALA A 113 22.86 6.64 18.48
C ALA A 113 24.07 6.49 19.43
N PRO A 114 24.82 5.36 19.40
CA PRO A 114 25.83 5.05 20.42
C PRO A 114 27.14 5.86 20.34
N TRP A 115 27.24 6.89 19.49
CA TRP A 115 28.51 7.54 19.16
C TRP A 115 28.67 8.98 19.66
N ARG A 116 27.83 9.47 20.58
CA ARG A 116 27.90 10.85 21.09
C ARG A 116 28.55 11.03 22.47
N ASN A 117 29.29 10.02 22.95
CA ASN A 117 30.02 10.02 24.22
C ASN A 117 31.49 9.56 24.06
N LEU A 118 32.22 10.10 23.08
CA LEU A 118 33.69 10.07 23.06
C LEU A 118 34.23 11.45 22.66
#